data_AF-A0A233VMY4-F1
#
_entry.id   AF-A0A233VMY4-F1
#
_cell.length_a   1.000
_cell.length_b   1.000
_cell.length_c   1.000
_cell.angle_alpha   90.00
_cell.angle_beta   90.00
_cell.angle_gamma   90.00
#
_symmetry.space_group_name_H-M   'P 1'
#
loop_
_entity.id
_entity.type
_entity.pdbx_description
1 polymer ?
#
loop_
_entity_poly.entity_id
_entity_poly.type
_entity_poly.pdbx_seq_one_letter_code
_entity_poly.pdbx_strand_id
1 'polypeptide(L)'
;MKPNWTPKLKDVLGYPTKEISLVSKKTGQEYNAEVIETITLVSTGSKEKTSDDNFRYFVVDPKMKLEYSIKVPNEVNVLFGTKLVFKNLRGGLLKDSGIDWYSADSVEVVAKNA
;
A
#
# COMPACT_ATOMS: atom_id res chain seq x y z
N MET A 1 15.50 -23.24 14.20
CA MET A 1 14.79 -22.04 13.69
C MET A 1 15.83 -21.15 13.02
N LYS A 2 15.69 -20.83 11.73
CA LYS A 2 16.63 -19.92 11.04
C LYS A 2 16.17 -18.48 11.30
N PRO A 3 17.10 -17.52 11.50
CA PRO A 3 16.73 -16.11 11.67
C PRO A 3 15.99 -15.61 10.43
N ASN A 4 14.89 -14.89 10.65
CA ASN A 4 14.19 -14.19 9.58
C ASN A 4 14.82 -12.80 9.40
N TRP A 5 15.39 -12.56 8.23
CA TRP A 5 16.00 -11.28 7.86
C TRP A 5 15.06 -10.40 7.04
N THR A 6 13.87 -10.88 6.70
CA THR A 6 12.86 -10.13 5.96
C THR A 6 11.82 -9.59 6.95
N PRO A 7 11.79 -8.26 7.22
CA PRO A 7 10.86 -7.69 8.18
C PRO A 7 9.41 -7.85 7.72
N LYS A 8 8.47 -7.98 8.67
CA LYS A 8 7.04 -8.05 8.36
C LYS A 8 6.48 -6.65 8.08
N LEU A 9 5.32 -6.59 7.44
CA LEU A 9 4.67 -5.31 7.09
C LEU A 9 4.45 -4.44 8.33
N LYS A 10 4.01 -5.04 9.44
CA LYS A 10 3.83 -4.35 10.72
C LYS A 10 5.12 -3.75 11.28
N ASP A 11 6.27 -4.36 11.02
CA ASP A 11 7.56 -3.91 11.56
C ASP A 11 8.16 -2.80 10.69
N VAL A 12 7.89 -2.83 9.37
CA VAL A 12 8.33 -1.80 8.42
C VAL A 12 7.47 -0.54 8.55
N LEU A 13 6.14 -0.70 8.55
CA LEU A 13 5.22 0.44 8.55
C LEU A 13 4.73 0.83 9.94
N GLY A 14 4.87 -0.01 10.97
CA GLY A 14 4.48 0.32 12.34
C GLY A 14 2.97 0.40 12.61
N TYR A 15 2.15 -0.24 11.76
CA TYR A 15 0.69 -0.34 11.93
C TYR A 15 0.26 -1.76 12.31
N PRO A 16 -0.85 -1.92 13.03
CA PRO A 16 -1.44 -3.23 13.25
C PRO A 16 -1.85 -3.86 11.92
N THR A 17 -1.61 -5.16 11.80
CA THR A 17 -1.91 -5.95 10.62
C THR A 17 -2.89 -7.06 10.95
N LYS A 18 -3.57 -7.57 9.93
CA LYS A 18 -4.38 -8.79 9.98
C LYS A 18 -4.03 -9.69 8.81
N GLU A 19 -4.27 -10.98 8.96
CA GLU A 19 -4.20 -11.92 7.86
C GLU A 19 -5.58 -12.01 7.19
N ILE A 20 -5.62 -11.82 5.87
CA ILE A 20 -6.83 -12.01 5.05
C ILE A 20 -6.54 -13.00 3.93
N SER A 21 -7.55 -13.76 3.52
CA SER A 21 -7.46 -14.62 2.34
C SER A 21 -7.81 -13.82 1.09
N LEU A 22 -6.90 -13.82 0.11
CA LEU A 22 -7.02 -13.14 -1.18
C LEU A 22 -6.96 -14.15 -2.31
N VAL A 23 -7.60 -13.83 -3.44
CA VAL A 23 -7.53 -14.65 -4.66
C VAL A 23 -6.57 -14.01 -5.65
N SER A 24 -5.57 -14.77 -6.09
CA SER A 24 -4.60 -14.30 -7.08
C SER A 24 -5.27 -14.09 -8.43
N LYS A 25 -5.25 -12.86 -8.96
CA LYS A 25 -5.75 -12.58 -10.32
C LYS A 25 -5.02 -13.37 -11.41
N LYS A 26 -3.77 -13.78 -11.16
CA LYS A 26 -2.94 -14.50 -12.13
C LYS A 26 -3.21 -16.01 -12.15
N THR A 27 -3.41 -16.60 -10.96
CA THR A 27 -3.47 -18.07 -10.82
C THR A 27 -4.85 -18.58 -10.38
N GLY A 28 -5.74 -17.69 -9.91
CA GLY A 28 -7.02 -18.05 -9.31
C GLY A 28 -6.91 -18.72 -7.94
N GLN A 29 -5.70 -18.89 -7.40
CA GLN A 29 -5.49 -19.55 -6.11
C GLN A 29 -5.70 -18.58 -4.94
N GLU A 30 -6.28 -19.11 -3.87
CA GLU A 30 -6.34 -18.43 -2.59
C GLU A 30 -4.96 -18.40 -1.92
N TYR A 31 -4.63 -17.27 -1.30
CA TYR A 31 -3.43 -17.10 -0.51
C TYR A 31 -3.73 -16.18 0.68
N ASN A 32 -3.06 -16.43 1.81
CA ASN A 32 -3.15 -15.54 2.96
C ASN A 32 -2.14 -14.41 2.82
N ALA A 33 -2.58 -13.19 3.10
CA ALA A 33 -1.76 -11.99 3.04
C ALA A 33 -1.90 -11.19 4.34
N GLU A 34 -0.76 -10.71 4.85
CA GLU A 34 -0.73 -9.71 5.92
C GLU A 34 -1.08 -8.33 5.34
N VAL A 35 -2.11 -7.70 5.88
CA VAL A 35 -2.62 -6.40 5.42
C VAL A 35 -2.80 -5.42 6.58
N ILE A 36 -2.66 -4.13 6.29
CA ILE A 36 -3.21 -3.04 7.10
C ILE A 36 -4.58 -2.73 6.50
N GLU A 37 -5.66 -3.08 7.21
CA GLU A 37 -7.04 -2.97 6.71
C GLU A 37 -7.39 -1.55 6.23
N THR A 38 -6.93 -0.54 6.96
CA THR A 38 -7.16 0.86 6.64
C THR A 38 -5.99 1.72 7.12
N ILE A 39 -5.46 2.55 6.23
CA ILE A 39 -4.40 3.52 6.56
C ILE A 39 -4.67 4.83 5.86
N THR A 40 -4.47 5.94 6.58
CA THR A 40 -4.58 7.29 6.03
C THR A 40 -3.19 7.89 5.84
N LEU A 41 -2.89 8.31 4.63
CA LEU A 41 -1.59 8.85 4.23
C LEU A 41 -1.78 10.20 3.52
N VAL A 42 -0.68 10.91 3.30
CA VAL A 42 -0.70 12.22 2.64
C VAL A 42 -0.06 12.10 1.26
N SER A 43 -0.79 12.51 0.22
CA SER A 43 -0.27 12.55 -1.14
C SER A 43 0.80 13.63 -1.31
N THR A 44 1.86 13.30 -2.03
CA THR A 44 2.84 14.29 -2.52
C THR A 44 2.32 15.07 -3.73
N GLY A 45 1.11 14.78 -4.20
CA GLY A 45 0.50 15.39 -5.38
C GLY A 45 0.81 14.66 -6.69
N SER A 46 1.66 13.62 -6.64
CA SER A 46 2.05 12.84 -7.80
C SER A 46 1.32 11.49 -7.84
N LYS A 47 0.86 11.11 -9.03
CA LYS A 47 0.42 9.75 -9.36
C LYS A 47 0.86 9.39 -10.77
N GLU A 48 1.08 8.11 -10.99
CA GLU A 48 1.45 7.56 -12.30
C GLU A 48 0.50 6.43 -12.68
N LYS A 49 0.11 6.38 -13.95
CA LYS A 49 -0.55 5.19 -14.50
C LYS A 49 0.52 4.14 -14.80
N THR A 50 0.33 2.92 -14.29
CA THR A 50 1.25 1.80 -14.52
C THR A 50 0.88 1.04 -15.78
N SER A 51 1.80 0.21 -16.30
CA SER A 51 1.58 -0.58 -17.51
C SER A 51 0.49 -1.65 -17.39
N ASP A 52 0.10 -2.00 -16.16
CA ASP A 52 -0.97 -2.95 -15.83
C ASP A 52 -2.30 -2.25 -15.50
N ASP A 53 -2.55 -1.06 -16.05
CA ASP A 53 -3.76 -0.23 -15.89
C ASP A 53 -4.12 0.12 -14.44
N ASN A 54 -3.16 0.01 -13.52
CA ASN A 54 -3.29 0.51 -12.15
C ASN A 54 -2.72 1.92 -12.02
N PHE A 55 -2.83 2.48 -10.82
CA PHE A 55 -2.31 3.79 -10.46
C PHE A 55 -1.36 3.67 -9.27
N ARG A 56 -0.17 4.27 -9.39
CA ARG A 56 0.81 4.38 -8.33
C ARG A 56 0.74 5.78 -7.72
N TYR A 57 0.41 5.86 -6.44
CA TYR A 57 0.37 7.12 -5.69
C TYR A 57 1.62 7.27 -4.85
N PHE A 58 2.27 8.43 -4.94
CA PHE A 58 3.41 8.78 -4.11
C PHE A 58 2.88 9.47 -2.84
N VAL A 59 3.28 8.94 -1.69
CA VAL A 59 2.70 9.31 -0.40
C VAL A 59 3.78 9.43 0.67
N VAL A 60 3.50 10.28 1.63
CA VAL A 60 4.24 10.34 2.89
C VAL A 60 3.35 9.85 4.03
N ASP A 61 4.00 9.18 4.98
CA ASP A 61 3.46 8.88 6.30
C ASP A 61 4.14 9.80 7.32
N PRO A 62 3.49 10.90 7.75
CA PRO A 62 4.07 11.79 8.73
C PRO A 62 4.24 11.17 10.12
N LYS A 63 3.41 10.18 10.48
CA LYS A 63 3.44 9.51 11.79
C LYS A 63 4.69 8.64 11.90
N MET A 64 5.00 7.92 10.83
CA MET A 64 6.13 7.00 10.77
C MET A 64 7.38 7.60 10.13
N LYS A 65 7.27 8.82 9.58
CA LYS A 65 8.33 9.55 8.87
C LYS A 65 8.87 8.76 7.67
N LEU A 66 7.96 8.16 6.91
CA LEU A 66 8.26 7.36 5.73
C LEU A 66 7.74 8.03 4.46
N GLU A 67 8.40 7.77 3.33
CA GLU A 67 7.94 8.14 2.00
C GLU A 67 8.02 6.90 1.10
N TYR A 68 6.95 6.61 0.38
CA TYR A 68 6.84 5.42 -0.47
C TYR A 68 5.71 5.57 -1.50
N SER A 69 5.56 4.57 -2.35
CA SER A 69 4.51 4.56 -3.37
C SER A 69 3.60 3.34 -3.26
N ILE A 70 2.29 3.53 -3.47
CA ILE A 70 1.27 2.48 -3.34
C ILE A 70 0.54 2.32 -4.66
N LYS A 71 0.52 1.08 -5.17
CA LYS A 71 -0.25 0.73 -6.38
C LYS A 71 -1.68 0.31 -6.03
N VAL A 72 -2.67 0.86 -6.72
CA VAL A 72 -4.09 0.56 -6.56
C VAL A 72 -4.81 0.55 -7.91
N PRO A 73 -5.92 -0.18 -8.07
CA PRO A 73 -6.61 -0.28 -9.35
C PRO A 73 -7.45 0.94 -9.72
N ASN A 74 -7.94 1.71 -8.74
CA ASN A 74 -8.82 2.84 -9.01
C ASN A 74 -8.09 4.19 -9.02
N GLU A 75 -8.62 5.12 -9.80
CA GLU A 75 -8.10 6.48 -9.90
C GLU A 75 -8.86 7.46 -9.00
N VAL A 76 -8.14 8.35 -8.32
CA VAL A 76 -8.67 9.54 -7.66
C VAL A 76 -7.79 10.74 -8.01
N ASN A 77 -8.38 11.94 -8.03
CA ASN A 77 -7.62 13.17 -8.24
C ASN A 77 -6.90 13.57 -6.95
N VAL A 78 -5.63 13.96 -7.08
CA VAL A 78 -4.77 14.32 -5.96
C VAL A 78 -4.02 15.61 -6.23
N LEU A 79 -3.91 16.43 -5.20
CA LEU A 79 -2.97 17.54 -5.09
C LEU A 79 -2.03 17.28 -3.90
N PHE A 80 -0.94 18.03 -3.81
CA PHE A 80 -0.06 17.97 -2.63
C PHE A 80 -0.86 18.20 -1.34
N GLY A 81 -0.65 17.35 -0.34
CA GLY A 81 -1.34 17.43 0.95
C GLY A 81 -2.72 16.76 0.98
N THR A 82 -3.19 16.18 -0.13
CA THR A 82 -4.45 15.42 -0.16
C THR A 82 -4.35 14.21 0.77
N LYS A 83 -5.26 14.08 1.72
CA LYS A 83 -5.33 12.88 2.58
C LYS A 83 -6.02 11.75 1.83
N LEU A 84 -5.36 10.60 1.77
CA LEU A 84 -5.81 9.41 1.08
C LEU A 84 -6.01 8.28 2.07
N VAL A 85 -7.13 7.56 1.93
CA VAL A 85 -7.40 6.33 2.68
C VAL A 85 -7.17 5.15 1.74
N PHE A 86 -6.28 4.25 2.15
CA PHE A 86 -6.03 3.00 1.44
C PHE A 86 -6.65 1.83 2.19
N LYS A 87 -7.22 0.88 1.45
CA LYS A 87 -7.83 -0.34 2.00
C LYS A 87 -6.98 -1.58 1.72
N ASN A 88 -6.80 -2.41 2.74
CA ASN A 88 -6.00 -3.64 2.69
C ASN A 88 -4.59 -3.42 2.09
N LEU A 89 -3.88 -2.42 2.62
CA LEU A 89 -2.50 -2.15 2.22
C LEU A 89 -1.63 -3.35 2.57
N ARG A 90 -0.91 -3.85 1.59
CA ARG A 90 0.08 -4.93 1.69
C ARG A 90 1.36 -4.52 1.01
N GLY A 91 2.45 -5.19 1.35
CA GLY A 91 3.72 -4.94 0.71
C GLY A 91 4.79 -5.89 1.20
N GLY A 92 5.98 -5.72 0.65
CA GLY A 92 7.16 -6.47 1.01
C GLY A 92 8.32 -6.16 0.10
N LEU A 93 9.35 -6.97 0.19
CA LEU A 93 10.50 -6.90 -0.71
C LEU A 93 10.31 -7.86 -1.88
N LEU A 94 10.58 -7.38 -3.09
CA LEU A 94 10.76 -8.25 -4.24
C LEU A 94 12.02 -9.10 -4.00
N LYS A 95 11.87 -10.42 -4.22
CA LYS A 95 12.93 -11.38 -3.99
C LYS A 95 14.15 -11.02 -4.84
N ASP A 96 15.32 -11.03 -4.22
CA ASP A 96 16.63 -10.84 -4.85
C ASP A 96 16.91 -9.45 -5.47
N SER A 97 15.99 -8.48 -5.42
CA SER A 97 16.23 -7.11 -5.92
C SER A 97 16.40 -6.05 -4.82
N GLY A 98 15.94 -6.33 -3.60
CA GLY A 98 15.91 -5.34 -2.51
C GLY A 98 14.92 -4.20 -2.76
N ILE A 99 14.12 -4.27 -3.83
CA ILE A 99 13.12 -3.26 -4.17
C ILE A 99 11.85 -3.56 -3.37
N ASP A 100 11.36 -2.57 -2.66
CA ASP A 100 10.08 -2.64 -1.95
C ASP A 100 8.90 -2.46 -2.91
N TRP A 101 7.77 -3.04 -2.53
CA TRP A 101 6.52 -2.85 -3.24
C TRP A 101 5.39 -2.72 -2.24
N TYR A 102 4.44 -1.84 -2.54
CA TYR A 102 3.19 -1.72 -1.81
C TYR A 102 2.01 -1.71 -2.76
N SER A 103 0.91 -2.35 -2.34
CA SER A 103 -0.35 -2.34 -3.07
C SER A 103 -1.52 -2.30 -2.11
N ALA A 104 -2.63 -1.73 -2.55
CA ALA A 104 -3.88 -1.73 -1.81
C ALA A 104 -5.04 -2.07 -2.75
N ASP A 105 -6.19 -2.41 -2.17
CA ASP A 105 -7.37 -2.78 -2.94
C ASP A 105 -8.07 -1.55 -3.53
N SER A 106 -8.06 -0.45 -2.79
CA SER A 106 -8.58 0.82 -3.25
C SER A 106 -7.93 2.02 -2.55
N VAL A 107 -8.14 3.19 -3.15
CA VAL A 107 -7.83 4.49 -2.57
C VAL A 107 -9.05 5.42 -2.62
N GLU A 108 -9.24 6.21 -1.58
CA GLU A 108 -10.29 7.23 -1.50
C GLU A 108 -9.71 8.54 -0.96
N VAL A 109 -10.24 9.69 -1.39
CA VAL A 109 -9.90 10.98 -0.79
C VAL A 109 -10.69 11.14 0.51
N VAL A 110 -10.01 11.51 1.59
CA VAL A 110 -10.71 11.87 2.84
C VAL A 110 -11.52 13.13 2.56
N ALA A 111 -12.85 13.00 2.55
CA ALA A 111 -13.73 14.16 2.47
C ALA A 111 -13.44 15.09 3.66
N LYS A 112 -13.13 16.35 3.38
CA LYS A 112 -13.25 17.38 4.40
C LYS A 112 -14.75 17.57 4.59
N ASN A 113 -15.26 17.28 5.79
CA ASN A 113 -16.59 17.77 6.15
C ASN A 113 -16.55 19.30 5.95
N ALA A 114 -17.40 19.79 5.06
CA ALA A 114 -17.54 21.22 4.76
C ALA A 114 -18.07 21.98 5.98
#